data_AF-A0A246BPK6-F1
#
_entry.id   AF-A0A246BPK6-F1
#
_cell.length_a   1.000
_cell.length_b   1.000
_cell.length_c   1.000
_cell.angle_alpha   90.00
_cell.angle_beta   90.00
_cell.angle_gamma   90.00
#
_symmetry.space_group_name_H-M   'P 1'
#
loop_
_entity.id
_entity.type
_entity.pdbx_description
1 polymer ?
#
loop_
_entity_poly.entity_id
_entity_poly.type
_entity_poly.pdbx_seq_one_letter_code
_entity_poly.pdbx_strand_id
1 'polypeptide(L)'
;MTRINLLALGVLLGQAQAQYPLGYPPPLGYDPQLAVKVKTPAGKVVVVKGPQVPIQPDPDFTWRWGVQKVVKNSSGQFTAVHYSGSLAAKYRDAAVFLVHPDGRIDRLKNDTVLDVQWTADGRYLLGTGANTIRLWNLSGGLRQVSYQDIRASRVTGKTLCLNVNWYSPTTGQLSRTAELHLALPSLSQVSDKDTDGNATCEAQP
;
A
#
# COMPACT_ATOMS: atom_id res chain seq x y z
N MET A 1 72.63 26.91 3.26
CA MET A 1 71.84 25.67 3.42
C MET A 1 70.63 26.01 4.27
N THR A 2 69.46 26.19 3.65
CA THR A 2 68.24 26.56 4.39
C THR A 2 67.09 25.78 3.77
N ARG A 3 66.42 24.98 4.60
CA ARG A 3 65.40 24.00 4.22
C ARG A 3 64.09 24.70 3.82
N ILE A 4 63.48 24.28 2.72
CA ILE A 4 62.11 24.65 2.35
C ILE A 4 61.19 23.56 2.91
N ASN A 5 60.32 23.95 3.85
CA ASN A 5 59.25 23.09 4.37
C ASN A 5 58.06 23.14 3.40
N LEU A 6 57.68 21.97 2.84
CA LEU A 6 56.40 21.78 2.18
C LEU A 6 55.28 21.76 3.23
N LEU A 7 54.39 22.74 3.18
CA LEU A 7 53.10 22.68 3.89
C LEU A 7 52.08 22.03 2.95
N ALA A 8 51.66 20.81 3.29
CA ALA A 8 50.54 20.12 2.69
C ALA A 8 49.23 20.82 3.07
N LEU A 9 48.51 21.35 2.07
CA LEU A 9 47.12 21.75 2.25
C LEU A 9 46.23 20.50 2.22
N GLY A 10 45.80 20.06 3.41
CA GLY A 10 44.72 19.10 3.55
C GLY A 10 43.39 19.75 3.20
N VAL A 11 42.71 19.22 2.18
CA VAL A 11 41.33 19.60 1.83
C VAL A 11 40.40 18.87 2.79
N LEU A 12 39.86 19.59 3.77
CA LEU A 12 38.71 19.15 4.57
C LEU A 12 37.45 19.26 3.69
N LEU A 13 37.01 18.13 3.12
CA LEU A 13 35.65 18.01 2.59
C LEU A 13 34.68 17.92 3.78
N GLY A 14 34.24 19.07 4.27
CA GLY A 14 33.09 19.14 5.17
C GLY A 14 31.84 18.68 4.43
N GLN A 15 31.19 17.62 4.91
CA GLN A 15 29.83 17.31 4.49
C GLN A 15 28.91 18.35 5.11
N ALA A 16 28.47 19.32 4.33
CA ALA A 16 27.42 20.23 4.73
C ALA A 16 26.11 19.42 4.83
N GLN A 17 25.74 19.01 6.04
CA GLN A 17 24.37 18.57 6.30
C GLN A 17 23.49 19.81 6.23
N ALA A 18 22.74 19.97 5.14
CA ALA A 18 21.77 21.04 5.01
C ALA A 18 20.70 20.86 6.09
N GLN A 19 20.78 21.67 7.14
CA GLN A 19 19.81 21.72 8.22
C GLN A 19 18.60 22.51 7.69
N TYR A 20 17.49 21.83 7.42
CA TYR A 20 16.29 22.51 6.92
C TYR A 20 15.70 23.42 8.00
N PRO A 21 15.19 24.61 7.63
CA PRO A 21 14.57 25.52 8.58
C PRO A 21 13.39 24.84 9.28
N LEU A 22 13.38 24.94 10.61
CA LEU A 22 12.30 24.46 11.48
C LEU A 22 10.96 25.01 10.97
N GLY A 23 10.03 24.13 10.59
CA GLY A 23 8.67 24.48 10.19
C GLY A 23 8.29 24.19 8.73
N TYR A 24 9.22 23.73 7.89
CA TYR A 24 8.90 23.27 6.52
C TYR A 24 9.00 21.76 6.40
N PRO A 25 8.06 21.09 5.70
CA PRO A 25 8.17 19.67 5.42
C PRO A 25 9.42 19.42 4.55
N PRO A 26 10.15 18.33 4.80
CA PRO A 26 11.31 17.98 3.97
C PRO A 26 10.89 17.78 2.51
N PRO A 27 11.80 18.06 1.55
CA PRO A 27 11.50 17.79 0.14
C PRO A 27 11.21 16.31 -0.08
N LEU A 28 10.17 16.05 -0.88
CA LEU A 28 9.75 14.71 -1.25
C LEU A 28 10.48 14.25 -2.52
N GLY A 29 10.92 12.99 -2.53
CA GLY A 29 11.61 12.38 -3.67
C GLY A 29 11.42 10.87 -3.70
N TYR A 30 12.05 10.23 -4.69
CA TYR A 30 11.96 8.78 -4.84
C TYR A 30 13.12 8.10 -4.13
N ASP A 31 12.80 7.11 -3.31
CA ASP A 31 13.79 6.19 -2.76
C ASP A 31 14.08 5.08 -3.79
N PRO A 32 15.32 4.98 -4.32
CA PRO A 32 15.69 3.91 -5.25
C PRO A 32 15.47 2.49 -4.70
N GLN A 33 15.45 2.31 -3.37
CA GLN A 33 15.20 1.00 -2.74
C GLN A 33 13.75 0.54 -2.91
N LEU A 34 12.82 1.46 -3.18
CA LEU A 34 11.42 1.16 -3.48
C LEU A 34 11.18 0.84 -4.97
N ALA A 35 12.22 0.88 -5.80
CA ALA A 35 12.08 0.63 -7.23
C ALA A 35 11.80 -0.85 -7.53
N VAL A 36 10.66 -1.14 -8.15
CA VAL A 36 10.28 -2.50 -8.59
C VAL A 36 10.39 -2.61 -10.10
N LYS A 37 11.20 -3.55 -10.59
CA LYS A 37 11.27 -3.89 -12.03
C LYS A 37 10.17 -4.88 -12.39
N VAL A 38 9.31 -4.51 -13.33
CA VAL A 38 8.23 -5.37 -13.84
C VAL A 38 8.46 -5.63 -15.33
N LYS A 39 8.51 -6.91 -15.72
CA LYS A 39 8.52 -7.32 -17.13
C LYS A 39 7.08 -7.50 -17.60
N THR A 40 6.67 -6.68 -18.57
CA THR A 40 5.37 -6.77 -19.25
C THR A 40 5.27 -8.05 -20.09
N PRO A 41 4.06 -8.47 -20.48
CA PRO A 41 3.87 -9.60 -21.40
C PRO A 41 4.61 -9.43 -22.74
N ALA A 42 4.71 -8.19 -23.23
CA ALA A 42 5.46 -7.86 -24.45
C ALA A 42 6.99 -7.87 -24.27
N GLY A 43 7.49 -8.22 -23.07
CA GLY A 43 8.91 -8.32 -22.77
C GLY A 43 9.58 -7.01 -22.36
N LYS A 44 8.91 -5.87 -22.49
CA LYS A 44 9.38 -4.56 -22.00
C LYS A 44 9.51 -4.58 -20.48
N VAL A 45 10.65 -4.12 -19.96
CA VAL A 45 10.87 -3.94 -18.52
C VAL A 45 10.58 -2.49 -18.16
N VAL A 46 9.72 -2.29 -17.16
CA VAL A 46 9.41 -0.96 -16.60
C VAL A 46 9.78 -0.91 -15.13
N VAL A 47 10.05 0.30 -14.62
CA VAL A 47 10.44 0.53 -13.23
C VAL A 47 9.35 1.33 -12.52
N VAL A 48 8.72 0.71 -11.52
CA VAL A 48 7.77 1.38 -10.62
C VAL A 48 8.57 2.00 -9.49
N LYS A 49 8.59 3.34 -9.37
CA LYS A 49 9.49 4.09 -8.46
C LYS A 49 9.02 4.16 -7.00
N GLY A 50 7.89 3.54 -6.65
CA GLY A 50 7.25 3.71 -5.35
C GLY A 50 6.67 5.12 -5.13
N PRO A 51 6.09 5.38 -3.95
CA PRO A 51 5.61 6.71 -3.56
C PRO A 51 6.78 7.65 -3.28
N GLN A 52 6.51 8.96 -3.29
CA GLN A 52 7.48 9.95 -2.88
C GLN A 52 7.60 9.96 -1.35
N VAL A 53 8.82 9.96 -0.85
CA VAL A 53 9.18 9.95 0.57
C VAL A 53 10.10 11.13 0.88
N PRO A 54 10.19 11.57 2.16
CA PRO A 54 11.20 12.54 2.57
C PRO A 54 12.62 12.11 2.16
N ILE A 55 13.37 12.99 1.48
CA ILE A 55 14.71 12.65 0.93
C ILE A 55 15.81 12.66 2.01
N GLN A 56 15.60 13.34 3.14
CA GLN A 56 16.51 13.27 4.27
C GLN A 56 15.96 12.32 5.34
N PRO A 57 16.80 11.44 5.91
CA PRO A 57 16.45 10.72 7.12
C PRO A 57 16.39 11.75 8.24
N ASP A 58 15.18 12.16 8.59
CA ASP A 58 14.96 12.70 9.92
C ASP A 58 15.10 11.50 10.89
N PRO A 59 16.11 11.50 11.78
CA PRO A 59 16.37 10.38 12.68
C PRO A 59 15.19 10.07 13.61
N ASP A 60 14.28 11.03 13.83
CA ASP A 60 13.05 10.87 14.60
C ASP A 60 11.87 10.42 13.72
N PHE A 61 11.95 10.64 12.40
CA PHE A 61 10.97 10.24 11.38
C PHE A 61 11.49 9.04 10.57
N THR A 62 11.51 7.86 11.20
CA THR A 62 11.81 6.61 10.51
C THR A 62 10.62 6.12 9.68
N TRP A 63 10.24 6.86 8.64
CA TRP A 63 9.33 6.36 7.61
C TRP A 63 9.94 5.10 7.01
N ARG A 64 9.32 3.95 7.27
CA ARG A 64 9.72 2.69 6.66
C ARG A 64 8.71 2.34 5.59
N TRP A 65 8.99 2.80 4.38
CA TRP A 65 8.30 2.31 3.20
C TRP A 65 8.92 0.99 2.75
N GLY A 66 8.09 0.09 2.26
CA GLY A 66 8.52 -1.18 1.71
C GLY A 66 7.55 -1.66 0.64
N VAL A 67 8.07 -2.48 -0.27
CA VAL A 67 7.25 -3.23 -1.22
C VAL A 67 6.58 -4.36 -0.46
N GLN A 68 5.27 -4.27 -0.26
CA GLN A 68 4.51 -5.29 0.46
C GLN A 68 4.07 -6.43 -0.47
N LYS A 69 3.65 -6.10 -1.70
CA LYS A 69 3.14 -7.10 -2.63
C LYS A 69 3.39 -6.72 -4.09
N VAL A 70 3.77 -7.70 -4.90
CA VAL A 70 3.83 -7.61 -6.36
C VAL A 70 3.04 -8.78 -6.92
N VAL A 71 1.87 -8.51 -7.49
CA VAL A 71 0.93 -9.56 -7.87
C VAL A 71 0.36 -9.35 -9.26
N LYS A 72 0.45 -10.38 -10.09
CA LYS A 72 -0.12 -10.39 -11.44
C LYS A 72 -1.57 -10.83 -11.40
N ASN A 73 -2.39 -10.29 -12.30
CA ASN A 73 -3.73 -10.83 -12.51
C ASN A 73 -3.65 -12.23 -13.16
N SER A 74 -4.76 -12.97 -13.20
CA SER A 74 -4.80 -14.35 -13.70
C SER A 74 -4.28 -14.51 -15.13
N SER A 75 -4.49 -13.50 -15.99
CA SER A 75 -3.96 -13.49 -17.37
C SER A 75 -2.47 -13.17 -17.48
N GLY A 76 -1.84 -12.68 -16.40
CA GLY A 76 -0.46 -12.17 -16.41
C GLY A 76 -0.29 -10.81 -17.10
N GLN A 77 -1.36 -10.20 -17.61
CA GLN A 77 -1.33 -8.96 -18.39
C GLN A 77 -1.11 -7.72 -17.53
N PHE A 78 -1.63 -7.72 -16.31
CA PHE A 78 -1.56 -6.59 -15.38
C PHE A 78 -0.79 -7.00 -14.14
N THR A 79 0.01 -6.08 -13.60
CA THR A 79 0.72 -6.28 -12.33
C THR A 79 0.38 -5.16 -11.37
N ALA A 80 -0.10 -5.50 -10.17
CA ALA A 80 -0.24 -4.55 -9.08
C ALA A 80 1.02 -4.57 -8.22
N VAL A 81 1.53 -3.39 -7.87
CA VAL A 81 2.62 -3.19 -6.91
C VAL A 81 2.06 -2.40 -5.74
N HIS A 82 2.00 -3.03 -4.58
CA HIS A 82 1.52 -2.46 -3.33
C HIS A 82 2.69 -2.18 -2.41
N TYR A 83 2.75 -0.94 -1.95
CA TYR A 83 3.69 -0.42 -0.99
C TYR A 83 2.97 -0.12 0.31
N SER A 84 3.65 -0.35 1.43
CA SER A 84 3.21 0.11 2.75
C SER A 84 4.28 0.98 3.37
N GLY A 85 3.85 2.10 3.94
CA GLY A 85 4.65 2.96 4.79
C GLY A 85 4.17 2.88 6.22
N SER A 86 5.09 2.86 7.18
CA SER A 86 4.75 3.08 8.59
C SER A 86 5.53 4.28 9.13
N LEU A 87 4.82 5.17 9.84
CA LEU A 87 5.43 6.22 10.66
C LEU A 87 5.10 5.93 12.13
N ALA A 88 6.13 5.54 12.90
CA ALA A 88 5.94 4.94 14.22
C ALA A 88 4.93 3.75 14.19
N ALA A 89 4.69 3.09 15.31
CA ALA A 89 3.81 1.90 15.35
C ALA A 89 2.32 2.20 15.02
N LYS A 90 1.93 3.47 14.81
CA LYS A 90 0.53 3.91 14.77
C LYS A 90 0.06 4.45 13.41
N TYR A 91 0.96 4.97 12.57
CA TYR A 91 0.56 5.53 11.29
C TYR A 91 0.92 4.56 10.17
N ARG A 92 -0.08 4.14 9.39
CA ARG A 92 0.12 3.34 8.18
C ARG A 92 -0.35 4.12 6.97
N ASP A 93 0.50 4.18 5.96
CA ASP A 93 0.14 4.65 4.63
C ASP A 93 0.38 3.54 3.62
N ALA A 94 -0.20 3.65 2.44
CA ALA A 94 0.04 2.73 1.36
C ALA A 94 -0.09 3.40 0.01
N ALA A 95 0.59 2.81 -0.97
CA ALA A 95 0.46 3.20 -2.36
C ALA A 95 0.30 1.96 -3.22
N VAL A 96 -0.59 2.01 -4.21
CA VAL A 96 -0.83 0.90 -5.13
C VAL A 96 -0.70 1.40 -6.54
N PHE A 97 0.21 0.76 -7.29
CA PHE A 97 0.45 1.06 -8.69
C PHE A 97 -0.01 -0.10 -9.56
N LEU A 98 -0.63 0.22 -10.69
CA LEU A 98 -1.04 -0.73 -11.71
C LEU A 98 -0.14 -0.60 -12.94
N VAL A 99 0.56 -1.67 -13.27
CA VAL A 99 1.35 -1.80 -14.49
C VAL A 99 0.49 -2.46 -15.57
N HIS A 100 0.36 -1.76 -16.70
CA HIS A 100 -0.38 -2.18 -17.88
C HIS A 100 0.49 -3.02 -18.83
N PRO A 101 -0.14 -3.76 -19.78
CA PRO A 101 0.59 -4.58 -20.76
C PRO A 101 1.56 -3.79 -21.65
N ASP A 102 1.26 -2.54 -21.93
CA ASP A 102 2.08 -1.60 -22.71
C ASP A 102 3.22 -0.95 -21.89
N GLY A 103 3.26 -1.22 -20.58
CA GLY A 103 4.20 -0.65 -19.63
C GLY A 103 3.79 0.71 -19.07
N ARG A 104 2.56 1.18 -19.31
CA ARG A 104 2.00 2.32 -18.59
C ARG A 104 1.86 1.97 -17.11
N ILE A 105 2.13 2.95 -16.24
CA ILE A 105 2.05 2.80 -14.79
C ILE A 105 1.07 3.85 -14.25
N ASP A 106 -0.01 3.40 -13.65
CA ASP A 106 -1.01 4.25 -13.01
C ASP A 106 -0.91 4.09 -11.48
N ARG A 107 -0.93 5.20 -10.72
CA ARG A 107 -1.21 5.15 -9.29
C ARG A 107 -2.72 5.06 -9.10
N LEU A 108 -3.18 4.08 -8.33
CA LEU A 108 -4.61 3.89 -8.08
C LEU A 108 -5.15 4.93 -7.10
N LYS A 109 -6.40 5.36 -7.30
CA LYS A 109 -7.07 6.33 -6.43
C LYS A 109 -7.43 5.70 -5.09
N ASN A 110 -7.30 6.46 -4.00
CA ASN A 110 -7.59 6.02 -2.64
C ASN A 110 -6.84 4.73 -2.26
N ASP A 111 -5.55 4.67 -2.55
CA ASP A 111 -4.72 3.46 -2.47
C ASP A 111 -4.19 3.12 -1.06
N THR A 112 -4.66 3.80 -0.03
CA THR A 112 -4.38 3.47 1.37
C THR A 112 -5.12 2.19 1.79
N VAL A 113 -4.52 1.03 1.50
CA VAL A 113 -5.01 -0.32 1.84
C VAL A 113 -3.92 -1.14 2.54
N LEU A 114 -4.35 -2.12 3.32
CA LEU A 114 -3.49 -3.05 4.06
C LEU A 114 -3.05 -4.25 3.22
N ASP A 115 -3.85 -4.66 2.24
CA ASP A 115 -3.51 -5.71 1.28
C ASP A 115 -4.25 -5.50 -0.05
N VAL A 116 -3.75 -6.16 -1.11
CA VAL A 116 -4.38 -6.21 -2.42
C VAL A 116 -4.47 -7.64 -2.95
N GLN A 117 -5.56 -7.96 -3.66
CA GLN A 117 -5.71 -9.23 -4.35
C GLN A 117 -6.55 -9.10 -5.62
N TRP A 118 -6.25 -9.90 -6.64
CA TRP A 118 -7.05 -9.94 -7.85
C TRP A 118 -8.33 -10.74 -7.63
N THR A 119 -9.41 -10.30 -8.29
CA THR A 119 -10.58 -11.17 -8.50
C THR A 119 -10.19 -12.36 -9.36
N ALA A 120 -10.90 -13.49 -9.23
CA ALA A 120 -10.58 -14.71 -9.98
C ALA A 120 -10.59 -14.49 -11.51
N ASP A 121 -11.49 -13.62 -11.99
CA ASP A 121 -11.56 -13.23 -13.41
C ASP A 121 -10.45 -12.27 -13.85
N GLY A 122 -9.61 -11.78 -12.93
CA GLY A 122 -8.48 -10.89 -13.22
C GLY A 122 -8.87 -9.49 -13.71
N ARG A 123 -10.16 -9.14 -13.69
CA ARG A 123 -10.67 -7.85 -14.21
C ARG A 123 -10.72 -6.74 -13.16
N TYR A 124 -10.58 -7.10 -11.89
CA TYR A 124 -10.60 -6.14 -10.79
C TYR A 124 -9.52 -6.46 -9.76
N LEU A 125 -8.91 -5.38 -9.24
CA LEU A 125 -8.05 -5.46 -8.07
C LEU A 125 -8.88 -5.08 -6.86
N LEU A 126 -8.94 -5.97 -5.87
CA LEU A 126 -9.49 -5.70 -4.55
C LEU A 126 -8.38 -5.14 -3.66
N GLY A 127 -8.69 -4.12 -2.88
CA GLY A 127 -7.86 -3.64 -1.79
C GLY A 127 -8.67 -3.63 -0.50
N THR A 128 -8.08 -4.19 0.56
CA THR A 128 -8.68 -4.25 1.89
C THR A 128 -7.92 -3.31 2.81
N GLY A 129 -8.60 -2.30 3.36
CA GLY A 129 -8.11 -1.47 4.46
C GLY A 129 -8.74 -1.88 5.78
N ALA A 130 -8.36 -1.21 6.87
CA ALA A 130 -8.94 -1.46 8.20
C ALA A 130 -10.47 -1.27 8.22
N ASN A 131 -10.97 -0.27 7.49
CA ASN A 131 -12.39 0.12 7.55
C ASN A 131 -13.00 0.27 6.16
N THR A 132 -12.27 -0.10 5.10
CA THR A 132 -12.67 0.18 3.72
C THR A 132 -12.33 -0.99 2.83
N ILE A 133 -13.26 -1.33 1.93
CA ILE A 133 -13.01 -2.23 0.81
C ILE A 133 -13.04 -1.40 -0.46
N ARG A 134 -12.03 -1.60 -1.32
CA ARG A 134 -11.89 -0.90 -2.59
C ARG A 134 -11.77 -1.90 -3.71
N LEU A 135 -12.41 -1.60 -4.83
CA LEU A 135 -12.37 -2.42 -6.02
C LEU A 135 -12.05 -1.53 -7.22
N TRP A 136 -10.85 -1.68 -7.75
CA TRP A 136 -10.40 -0.98 -8.94
C TRP A 136 -10.60 -1.85 -10.17
N ASN A 137 -11.15 -1.28 -11.24
CA ASN A 137 -11.10 -1.92 -12.55
C ASN A 137 -9.77 -1.60 -13.26
N LEU A 138 -9.52 -2.27 -14.39
CA LEU A 138 -8.30 -2.11 -15.18
C LEU A 138 -8.15 -0.74 -15.86
N SER A 139 -9.15 0.14 -15.76
CA SER A 139 -9.12 1.51 -16.30
C SER A 139 -9.04 2.57 -15.20
N GLY A 140 -8.79 2.17 -13.94
CA GLY A 140 -8.68 3.08 -12.79
C GLY A 140 -10.02 3.53 -12.19
N GLY A 141 -11.15 2.98 -12.65
CA GLY A 141 -12.45 3.17 -12.02
C GLY A 141 -12.49 2.50 -10.65
N LEU A 142 -13.04 3.20 -9.65
CA LEU A 142 -13.06 2.78 -8.25
C LEU A 142 -14.50 2.59 -7.76
N ARG A 143 -14.76 1.46 -7.10
CA ARG A 143 -15.91 1.26 -6.21
C ARG A 143 -15.40 1.04 -4.79
N GLN A 144 -16.11 1.55 -3.79
CA GLN A 144 -15.71 1.33 -2.40
C GLN A 144 -16.92 1.26 -1.48
N VAL A 145 -16.74 0.54 -0.37
CA VAL A 145 -17.67 0.47 0.76
C VAL A 145 -16.87 0.58 2.06
N SER A 146 -17.54 1.01 3.13
CA SER A 146 -16.92 1.22 4.44
C SER A 146 -17.62 0.40 5.51
N TYR A 147 -16.83 -0.08 6.47
CA TYR A 147 -17.27 -0.82 7.65
C TYR A 147 -16.54 -0.27 8.88
N GLN A 148 -17.04 -0.56 10.08
CA GLN A 148 -16.46 0.00 11.30
C GLN A 148 -15.06 -0.55 11.60
N ASP A 149 -14.85 -1.85 11.43
CA ASP A 149 -13.58 -2.53 11.72
C ASP A 149 -13.56 -3.90 11.04
N ILE A 150 -12.79 -4.02 9.96
CA ILE A 150 -12.64 -5.22 9.15
C ILE A 150 -11.47 -6.03 9.72
N ARG A 151 -11.78 -7.20 10.27
CA ARG A 151 -10.81 -8.11 10.88
C ARG A 151 -10.15 -9.04 9.87
N ALA A 152 -10.94 -9.52 8.92
CA ALA A 152 -10.49 -10.46 7.91
C ALA A 152 -11.26 -10.27 6.61
N SER A 153 -10.63 -10.63 5.50
CA SER A 153 -11.25 -10.63 4.17
C SER A 153 -10.74 -11.79 3.33
N ARG A 154 -11.63 -12.45 2.60
CA ARG A 154 -11.28 -13.50 1.64
C ARG A 154 -12.20 -13.47 0.43
N VAL A 155 -11.61 -13.48 -0.76
CA VAL A 155 -12.36 -13.69 -2.00
C VAL A 155 -12.60 -15.18 -2.21
N THR A 156 -13.85 -15.54 -2.51
CA THR A 156 -14.28 -16.89 -2.86
C THR A 156 -15.16 -16.82 -4.10
N GLY A 157 -14.59 -17.15 -5.26
CA GLY A 157 -15.28 -17.07 -6.54
C GLY A 157 -15.73 -15.64 -6.87
N LYS A 158 -17.05 -15.42 -6.89
CA LYS A 158 -17.68 -14.11 -7.18
C LYS A 158 -18.11 -13.36 -5.93
N THR A 159 -17.64 -13.79 -4.76
CA THR A 159 -18.04 -13.23 -3.47
C THR A 159 -16.80 -12.83 -2.68
N LEU A 160 -16.93 -11.76 -1.90
CA LEU A 160 -15.98 -11.35 -0.87
C LEU A 160 -16.60 -11.63 0.50
N CYS A 161 -15.96 -12.50 1.28
CA CYS A 161 -16.26 -12.76 2.69
C CYS A 161 -15.50 -11.74 3.54
N LEU A 162 -16.18 -11.06 4.44
CA LEU A 162 -15.61 -10.14 5.43
C LEU A 162 -16.01 -10.57 6.83
N ASN A 163 -15.07 -10.51 7.77
CA ASN A 163 -15.38 -10.57 9.20
C ASN A 163 -15.23 -9.17 9.79
N VAL A 164 -16.30 -8.65 10.40
CA VAL A 164 -16.42 -7.24 10.80
C VAL A 164 -16.84 -7.13 12.26
N ASN A 165 -16.18 -6.27 13.01
CA ASN A 165 -16.64 -5.84 14.32
C ASN A 165 -17.61 -4.67 14.21
N TRP A 166 -18.67 -4.72 14.99
CA TRP A 166 -19.62 -3.64 15.16
C TRP A 166 -19.55 -3.15 16.60
N TYR A 167 -19.34 -1.85 16.76
CA TYR A 167 -19.30 -1.18 18.05
C TYR A 167 -20.60 -0.41 18.27
N SER A 168 -21.07 -0.42 19.51
CA SER A 168 -22.20 0.37 19.92
C SER A 168 -21.87 1.86 19.76
N PRO A 169 -22.71 2.65 19.09
CA PRO A 169 -22.47 4.08 18.92
C PRO A 169 -22.60 4.85 20.25
N THR A 170 -23.24 4.27 21.28
CA THR A 170 -23.42 4.92 22.58
C THR A 170 -22.31 4.60 23.56
N THR A 171 -21.84 3.35 23.60
CA THR A 171 -20.84 2.92 24.59
C THR A 171 -19.44 2.78 24.01
N GLY A 172 -19.30 2.71 22.68
CA GLY A 172 -18.05 2.39 21.99
C GLY A 172 -17.57 0.96 22.22
N GLN A 173 -18.32 0.14 22.95
CA GLN A 173 -17.99 -1.26 23.21
C GLN A 173 -18.38 -2.13 22.02
N LEU A 174 -17.67 -3.25 21.85
CA LEU A 174 -18.01 -4.25 20.85
C LEU A 174 -19.44 -4.74 21.11
N SER A 175 -20.32 -4.51 20.14
CA SER A 175 -21.72 -4.91 20.18
C SER A 175 -21.93 -6.29 19.57
N ARG A 176 -21.29 -6.57 18.43
CA ARG A 176 -21.32 -7.88 17.76
C ARG A 176 -20.19 -8.04 16.76
N THR A 177 -19.95 -9.27 16.33
CA THR A 177 -19.06 -9.60 15.20
C THR A 177 -19.89 -10.27 14.11
N ALA A 178 -19.70 -9.89 12.84
CA ALA A 178 -20.49 -10.40 11.74
C ALA A 178 -19.64 -10.88 10.57
N GLU A 179 -20.09 -11.94 9.94
CA GLU A 179 -19.65 -12.39 8.63
C GLU A 179 -20.55 -11.77 7.55
N LEU A 180 -19.94 -11.03 6.63
CA LEU A 180 -20.63 -10.41 5.51
C LEU A 180 -20.15 -11.03 4.20
N HIS A 181 -21.09 -11.32 3.30
CA HIS A 181 -20.77 -11.70 1.94
C HIS A 181 -21.16 -10.57 0.99
N LEU A 182 -20.20 -10.08 0.20
CA LEU A 182 -20.44 -9.07 -0.82
C LEU A 182 -20.30 -9.68 -2.21
N ALA A 183 -21.23 -9.38 -3.11
CA ALA A 183 -21.12 -9.77 -4.51
C ALA A 183 -20.04 -8.95 -5.23
N LEU A 184 -19.21 -9.61 -6.03
CA LEU A 184 -18.23 -8.97 -6.90
C LEU A 184 -18.75 -8.93 -8.35
N PRO A 185 -18.57 -7.81 -9.08
CA PRO A 185 -17.80 -6.61 -8.70
C PRO A 185 -18.66 -5.47 -8.11
N SER A 186 -19.94 -5.71 -7.77
CA SER A 186 -20.86 -4.65 -7.32
C SER A 186 -20.56 -4.14 -5.91
N LEU A 187 -19.90 -4.94 -5.08
CA LEU A 187 -19.75 -4.75 -3.63
C LEU A 187 -21.10 -4.67 -2.88
N SER A 188 -22.17 -5.22 -3.46
CA SER A 188 -23.48 -5.28 -2.81
C SER A 188 -23.52 -6.42 -1.80
N GLN A 189 -24.01 -6.14 -0.59
CA GLN A 189 -24.21 -7.17 0.44
C GLN A 189 -25.23 -8.21 -0.02
N VAL A 190 -24.84 -9.48 0.10
CA VAL A 190 -25.62 -10.67 -0.24
C VAL A 190 -26.15 -11.33 1.02
N SER A 191 -25.33 -11.43 2.05
CA SER A 191 -25.71 -11.97 3.36
C SER A 191 -24.93 -11.34 4.50
N ASP A 192 -25.51 -11.43 5.69
CA ASP A 192 -24.93 -11.05 6.97
C ASP A 192 -25.32 -12.14 7.99
N LYS A 193 -24.36 -12.58 8.79
CA LYS A 193 -24.57 -13.52 9.88
C LYS A 193 -23.72 -13.09 11.08
N ASP A 194 -24.34 -13.03 12.26
CA ASP A 194 -23.60 -12.87 13.53
C ASP A 194 -22.71 -14.09 13.78
N THR A 195 -21.47 -13.86 14.19
CA THR A 195 -20.49 -14.92 14.45
C THR A 195 -20.22 -15.14 15.93
N ASP A 196 -20.89 -14.42 16.84
CA ASP A 196 -20.68 -14.51 18.28
C ASP A 196 -19.19 -14.35 18.66
N GLY A 197 -18.47 -13.50 17.93
CA GLY A 197 -17.04 -13.23 18.13
C GLY A 197 -16.08 -14.17 17.39
N ASN A 198 -16.58 -15.25 16.78
CA ASN A 198 -15.75 -16.22 16.07
C ASN A 198 -15.04 -15.60 14.86
N ALA A 199 -13.78 -16.01 14.67
CA ALA A 199 -12.98 -15.65 13.51
C ALA A 199 -13.46 -16.43 12.28
N THR A 200 -13.84 -15.69 11.25
CA THR A 200 -14.25 -16.24 9.95
C THR A 200 -13.61 -15.46 8.81
N CYS A 201 -13.75 -15.93 7.58
CA CYS A 201 -13.18 -15.30 6.37
C CYS A 201 -11.64 -15.11 6.37
N GLU A 202 -10.89 -15.79 7.24
CA GLU A 202 -9.43 -15.73 7.22
C GLU A 202 -8.86 -16.46 5.99
N ALA A 203 -7.76 -15.94 5.44
CA ALA A 203 -6.97 -16.65 4.45
C ALA A 203 -6.27 -17.83 5.14
N GLN A 204 -6.39 -19.04 4.60
CA GLN A 204 -5.60 -20.18 5.10
C GLN A 204 -4.13 -19.98 4.71
N PRO A 205 -3.18 -20.38 5.59
CA PRO A 205 -1.75 -20.27 5.33
C PRO A 205 -1.28 -21.06 4.11
#